data_AF-A0A7J3VE40-F1
#
_entry.id   AF-A0A7J3VE40-F1
#
_cell.length_a   1.000
_cell.length_b   1.000
_cell.length_c   1.000
_cell.angle_alpha   90.00
_cell.angle_beta   90.00
_cell.angle_gamma   90.00
#
_symmetry.space_group_name_H-M   'P 1'
#
loop_
_entity.id
_entity.type
_entity.pdbx_description
1 polymer ?
#
loop_
_entity_poly.entity_id
_entity_poly.type
_entity_poly.pdbx_seq_one_letter_code
_entity_poly.pdbx_strand_id
1 'polypeptide(L)'
;MQKAVKEIATPTVAYLVSIILVVWFLILQSTSVPLDWIGLSGQVDLSFLGLPLLTLLVLRFAALLVDNMLVGEIMEPLSEGLETLSIAGALYFLADWSAIPVWGKPITAFLLYSSILSMIQKIVSIRLREINHLFEPIAMSIYILLVGYLGSQTWLSLYPALESTIQANLYLSVLQPVLRAGLAEPVNNIIIVASALTSVMALTGLGANNPNSYLRYLSKTVGERLSTVALINFSALYYLLFIRHYLFDLSGINPQFLMVGEWVLICGAFYLGYRNLKDYAEKSLVQHDITGTWSKHMQQVDISTDPKLEHLSILVEQFVDYGQRDELITHLTLLLYESDMPTSQITQIISLVTNYQDTKPPRIGFPWQIENNRKFNQQKRKQVVNTVLASIRLD
;
A
#
# COMPACT_ATOMS: atom_id res chain seq x y z
N MET A 1 8.82 18.65 28.45
CA MET A 1 10.23 19.01 28.15
C MET A 1 11.25 18.13 28.86
N GLN A 2 11.28 18.03 30.20
CA GLN A 2 12.30 17.23 30.91
C GLN A 2 12.35 15.74 30.53
N LYS A 3 11.20 15.12 30.21
CA LYS A 3 11.13 13.70 29.79
C LYS A 3 11.77 13.45 28.42
N ALA A 4 11.38 14.24 27.41
CA ALA A 4 11.95 14.19 26.06
C ALA A 4 13.47 14.50 26.03
N VAL A 5 13.93 15.48 26.84
CA VAL A 5 15.37 15.79 26.93
C VAL A 5 16.16 14.63 27.54
N LYS A 6 15.59 13.92 28.53
CA LYS A 6 16.24 12.75 29.15
C LYS A 6 16.23 11.51 28.23
N GLU A 7 15.15 11.34 27.47
CA GLU A 7 14.99 10.29 26.45
C GLU A 7 16.02 10.42 25.31
N ILE A 8 16.47 11.65 25.00
CA ILE A 8 17.50 11.88 23.97
C ILE A 8 18.92 11.89 24.58
N ALA A 9 19.14 12.55 25.72
CA ALA A 9 20.47 12.76 26.27
C ALA A 9 21.20 11.45 26.60
N THR A 10 20.48 10.46 27.15
CA THR A 10 21.06 9.16 27.53
C THR A 10 21.57 8.37 26.30
N PRO A 11 20.76 8.17 25.24
CA PRO A 11 21.23 7.53 24.01
C PRO A 11 22.25 8.38 23.24
N THR A 12 22.25 9.72 23.33
CA THR A 12 23.32 10.55 22.73
C THR A 12 24.68 10.28 23.37
N VAL A 13 24.74 10.17 24.71
CA VAL A 13 25.99 9.83 25.41
C VAL A 13 26.44 8.41 25.06
N ALA A 14 25.51 7.45 25.03
CA ALA A 14 25.82 6.08 24.61
C ALA A 14 26.34 6.02 23.17
N TYR A 15 25.70 6.74 22.25
CA TYR A 15 26.11 6.86 20.85
C TYR A 15 27.53 7.45 20.71
N LEU A 16 27.85 8.52 21.45
CA LEU A 16 29.19 9.11 21.46
C LEU A 16 30.24 8.10 21.93
N VAL A 17 29.97 7.38 23.03
CA VAL A 17 30.87 6.33 23.53
C VAL A 17 31.04 5.19 22.50
N SER A 18 29.94 4.75 21.87
CA SER A 18 29.96 3.71 20.84
C SER A 18 30.71 4.16 19.58
N ILE A 19 30.58 5.41 19.13
CA ILE A 19 31.38 5.94 18.01
C ILE A 19 32.85 5.96 18.37
N ILE A 20 33.22 6.42 19.56
CA ILE A 20 34.63 6.45 19.99
C ILE A 20 35.22 5.04 19.93
N LEU A 21 34.45 4.04 20.35
CA LEU A 21 34.83 2.63 20.29
C LEU A 21 34.96 2.11 18.84
N VAL A 22 34.05 2.52 17.94
CA VAL A 22 34.13 2.19 16.50
C VAL A 22 35.29 2.89 15.79
N VAL A 23 35.56 4.16 16.11
CA VAL A 23 36.73 4.90 15.61
C VAL A 23 38.02 4.28 16.13
N TRP A 24 38.02 3.77 17.37
CA TRP A 24 39.13 2.98 17.90
C TRP A 24 39.35 1.70 17.10
N PHE A 25 38.29 0.96 16.74
CA PHE A 25 38.40 -0.20 15.83
C PHE A 25 38.91 0.18 14.43
N LEU A 26 38.47 1.31 13.86
CA LEU A 26 38.86 1.75 12.51
C LEU A 26 40.30 2.26 12.40
N ILE A 27 40.79 2.98 13.42
CA ILE A 27 42.05 3.75 13.33
C ILE A 27 43.16 3.13 14.18
N LEU A 28 42.82 2.54 15.34
CA LEU A 28 43.80 2.21 16.39
C LEU A 28 44.05 0.71 16.56
N GLN A 29 43.22 -0.15 15.97
CA GLN A 29 43.40 -1.61 16.01
C GLN A 29 43.69 -2.17 14.61
N SER A 30 44.94 -2.58 14.39
CA SER A 30 45.34 -3.50 13.32
C SER A 30 45.57 -4.91 13.88
N THR A 31 44.84 -5.27 14.94
CA THR A 31 44.97 -6.58 15.58
C THR A 31 44.30 -7.64 14.73
N SER A 32 45.10 -8.56 14.22
CA SER A 32 44.62 -9.78 13.60
C SER A 32 44.27 -10.83 14.64
N VAL A 33 43.03 -11.33 14.61
CA VAL A 33 42.62 -12.49 15.42
C VAL A 33 42.74 -13.75 14.56
N PRO A 34 43.47 -14.79 15.00
CA PRO A 34 43.52 -16.06 14.29
C PRO A 34 42.16 -16.76 14.37
N LEU A 35 41.66 -17.28 13.24
CA LEU A 35 40.37 -17.95 13.12
C LEU A 35 40.44 -19.47 13.37
N ASP A 36 41.58 -19.99 13.82
CA ASP A 36 41.80 -21.43 14.05
C ASP A 36 40.75 -22.05 14.99
N TRP A 37 40.27 -21.29 15.97
CA TRP A 37 39.19 -21.67 16.89
C TRP A 37 37.82 -21.93 16.23
N ILE A 38 37.57 -21.42 15.02
CA ILE A 38 36.33 -21.62 14.24
C ILE A 38 36.57 -22.59 13.07
N GLY A 39 37.78 -23.16 12.94
CA GLY A 39 38.12 -24.10 11.88
C GLY A 39 38.33 -23.45 10.50
N LEU A 40 38.51 -22.12 10.46
CA LEU A 40 38.87 -21.37 9.26
C LEU A 40 40.35 -21.02 9.31
N SER A 41 41.11 -21.39 8.27
CA SER A 41 42.51 -20.98 8.13
C SER A 41 42.59 -19.50 7.73
N GLY A 42 42.89 -18.61 8.67
CA GLY A 42 43.02 -17.19 8.37
C GLY A 42 43.21 -16.29 9.59
N GLN A 43 43.61 -15.05 9.33
CA GLN A 43 43.68 -13.96 10.29
C GLN A 43 42.65 -12.89 9.90
N VAL A 44 41.88 -12.39 10.88
CA VAL A 44 40.89 -11.32 10.64
C VAL A 44 41.37 -10.05 11.28
N ASP A 45 41.54 -9.02 10.45
CA ASP A 45 41.68 -7.66 10.95
C ASP A 45 40.30 -7.14 11.43
N LEU A 46 40.24 -6.72 12.69
CA LEU A 46 39.02 -6.21 13.31
C LEU A 46 38.61 -4.85 12.73
N SER A 47 39.50 -4.16 12.01
CA SER A 47 39.20 -2.90 11.30
C SER A 47 38.00 -3.03 10.35
N PHE A 48 37.77 -4.22 9.79
CA PHE A 48 36.63 -4.51 8.91
C PHE A 48 35.27 -4.28 9.58
N LEU A 49 35.14 -4.52 10.88
CA LEU A 49 33.88 -4.32 11.62
C LEU A 49 33.53 -2.84 11.81
N GLY A 50 34.49 -1.94 11.59
CA GLY A 50 34.32 -0.51 11.76
C GLY A 50 33.19 0.09 10.92
N LEU A 51 33.18 -0.18 9.60
CA LEU A 51 32.17 0.35 8.68
C LEU A 51 30.75 -0.21 8.96
N PRO A 52 30.54 -1.53 9.13
CA PRO A 52 29.25 -2.08 9.54
C PRO A 52 28.71 -1.48 10.84
N LEU A 53 29.56 -1.34 11.87
CA LEU A 53 29.14 -0.77 13.15
C LEU A 53 28.85 0.73 13.06
N LEU A 54 29.67 1.48 12.31
CA LEU A 54 29.48 2.91 12.11
C LEU A 54 28.13 3.17 11.42
N THR A 55 27.84 2.44 10.34
CA THR A 55 26.57 2.60 9.62
C THR A 55 25.36 2.23 10.46
N LEU A 56 25.44 1.13 11.23
CA LEU A 56 24.40 0.74 12.17
C LEU A 56 24.13 1.85 13.20
N LEU A 57 25.18 2.34 13.85
CA LEU A 57 25.05 3.33 14.92
C LEU A 57 24.55 4.67 14.39
N VAL A 58 25.11 5.17 13.29
CA VAL A 58 24.79 6.49 12.74
C VAL A 58 23.34 6.55 12.26
N LEU A 59 22.90 5.54 11.50
CA LEU A 59 21.53 5.51 10.98
C LEU A 59 20.51 5.27 12.10
N ARG A 60 20.84 4.43 13.09
CA ARG A 60 19.96 4.18 14.24
C ARG A 60 19.85 5.39 15.16
N PHE A 61 20.93 6.13 15.33
CA PHE A 61 20.90 7.41 16.06
C PHE A 61 20.11 8.47 15.27
N ALA A 62 20.28 8.54 13.95
CA ALA A 62 19.48 9.42 13.10
C ALA A 62 17.98 9.10 13.19
N ALA A 63 17.59 7.82 13.18
CA ALA A 63 16.20 7.40 13.38
C ALA A 63 15.64 7.91 14.72
N LEU A 64 16.38 7.72 15.81
CA LEU A 64 16.00 8.19 17.15
C LEU A 64 15.83 9.72 17.21
N LEU A 65 16.69 10.48 16.53
CA LEU A 65 16.57 11.94 16.44
C LEU A 65 15.33 12.35 15.64
N VAL A 66 15.08 11.71 14.51
CA VAL A 66 13.89 11.98 13.67
C VAL A 66 12.62 11.74 14.48
N ASP A 67 12.54 10.62 15.19
CA ASP A 67 11.36 10.22 15.98
C ASP A 67 11.08 11.18 17.16
N ASN A 68 12.12 11.63 17.86
CA ASN A 68 11.96 12.40 19.09
C ASN A 68 12.04 13.94 18.90
N MET A 69 12.66 14.43 17.82
CA MET A 69 12.88 15.87 17.60
C MET A 69 11.99 16.48 16.53
N LEU A 70 11.47 15.69 15.59
CA LEU A 70 10.67 16.20 14.48
C LEU A 70 9.21 15.75 14.62
N VAL A 71 8.28 16.62 14.23
CA VAL A 71 6.85 16.34 14.26
C VAL A 71 6.31 16.43 12.83
N GLY A 72 5.62 15.38 12.40
CA GLY A 72 4.93 15.36 11.10
C GLY A 72 4.61 13.94 10.63
N GLU A 73 3.65 13.83 9.72
CA GLU A 73 3.18 12.54 9.18
C GLU A 73 4.28 11.73 8.45
N ILE A 74 5.34 12.41 8.00
CA ILE A 74 6.48 11.78 7.31
C ILE A 74 7.54 11.26 8.30
N MET A 75 7.52 11.71 9.56
CA MET A 75 8.62 11.41 10.50
C MET A 75 8.62 9.94 10.93
N GLU A 76 7.45 9.36 11.15
CA GLU A 76 7.28 7.94 11.49
C GLU A 76 7.86 6.99 10.39
N PRO A 77 7.43 7.08 9.11
CA PRO A 77 7.99 6.20 8.07
C PRO A 77 9.47 6.49 7.76
N LEU A 78 9.95 7.72 8.00
CA LEU A 78 11.36 8.05 7.87
C LEU A 78 12.18 7.41 8.99
N SER A 79 11.70 7.45 10.24
CA SER A 79 12.35 6.81 11.39
C SER A 79 12.44 5.29 11.19
N GLU A 80 11.30 4.62 10.91
CA GLU A 80 11.27 3.17 10.63
C GLU A 80 12.18 2.79 9.44
N GLY A 81 12.19 3.64 8.40
CA GLY A 81 13.04 3.48 7.23
C GLY A 81 14.53 3.53 7.60
N LEU A 82 14.94 4.52 8.38
CA LEU A 82 16.31 4.66 8.87
C LEU A 82 16.73 3.49 9.78
N GLU A 83 15.84 2.99 10.64
CA GLU A 83 16.11 1.79 11.43
C GLU A 83 16.36 0.56 10.55
N THR A 84 15.50 0.33 9.56
CA THR A 84 15.65 -0.79 8.63
C THR A 84 16.93 -0.65 7.81
N LEU A 85 17.24 0.56 7.34
CA LEU A 85 18.47 0.89 6.63
C LEU A 85 19.72 0.71 7.48
N SER A 86 19.64 0.95 8.79
CA SER A 86 20.77 0.71 9.70
C SER A 86 21.19 -0.76 9.71
N ILE A 87 20.22 -1.67 9.71
CA ILE A 87 20.46 -3.12 9.70
C ILE A 87 20.89 -3.57 8.31
N ALA A 88 20.16 -3.16 7.26
CA ALA A 88 20.46 -3.55 5.89
C ALA A 88 21.83 -3.01 5.42
N GLY A 89 22.17 -1.78 5.79
CA GLY A 89 23.46 -1.16 5.51
C GLY A 89 24.60 -1.88 6.24
N ALA A 90 24.42 -2.17 7.52
CA ALA A 90 25.41 -2.94 8.28
C ALA A 90 25.66 -4.32 7.66
N LEU A 91 24.60 -5.04 7.27
CA LEU A 91 24.72 -6.33 6.57
C LEU A 91 25.40 -6.21 5.21
N TYR A 92 25.15 -5.14 4.46
CA TYR A 92 25.80 -4.88 3.18
C TYR A 92 27.31 -4.71 3.33
N PHE A 93 27.74 -3.84 4.26
CA PHE A 93 29.18 -3.67 4.52
C PHE A 93 29.80 -4.91 5.15
N LEU A 94 29.04 -5.65 5.97
CA LEU A 94 29.51 -6.89 6.57
C LEU A 94 29.71 -7.98 5.51
N ALA A 95 28.96 -7.95 4.40
CA ALA A 95 29.11 -8.89 3.29
C ALA A 95 30.42 -8.74 2.49
N ASP A 96 31.16 -7.63 2.66
CA ASP A 96 32.49 -7.47 2.07
C ASP A 96 33.58 -8.26 2.82
N TRP A 97 33.22 -9.03 3.84
CA TRP A 97 34.15 -9.87 4.58
C TRP A 97 34.65 -11.02 3.71
N SER A 98 35.96 -11.28 3.74
CA SER A 98 36.60 -12.38 3.00
C SER A 98 36.10 -13.78 3.35
N ALA A 99 35.53 -13.98 4.56
CA ALA A 99 34.95 -15.26 4.96
C ALA A 99 33.52 -15.46 4.45
N ILE A 100 32.85 -14.39 3.99
CA ILE A 100 31.49 -14.50 3.45
C ILE A 100 31.58 -14.96 2.00
N PRO A 101 30.79 -15.97 1.61
CA PRO A 101 30.76 -16.41 0.23
C PRO A 101 30.41 -15.25 -0.71
N VAL A 102 31.02 -15.24 -1.90
CA VAL A 102 30.84 -14.19 -2.92
C VAL A 102 29.35 -13.98 -3.28
N TRP A 103 28.53 -15.03 -3.16
CA TRP A 103 27.09 -14.98 -3.39
C TRP A 103 26.30 -14.20 -2.32
N GLY A 104 26.87 -13.92 -1.15
CA GLY A 104 26.21 -13.17 -0.08
C GLY A 104 26.04 -11.67 -0.39
N LYS A 105 27.00 -11.07 -1.11
CA LYS A 105 27.01 -9.64 -1.42
C LYS A 105 25.82 -9.17 -2.29
N PRO A 106 25.42 -9.88 -3.36
CA PRO A 106 24.21 -9.54 -4.10
C PRO A 106 22.95 -9.52 -3.22
N ILE A 107 22.82 -10.45 -2.28
CA ILE A 107 21.64 -10.57 -1.40
C ILE A 107 21.57 -9.38 -0.44
N THR A 108 22.69 -9.03 0.20
CA THR A 108 22.71 -7.88 1.13
C THR A 108 22.55 -6.56 0.38
N ALA A 109 23.05 -6.45 -0.86
CA ALA A 109 22.78 -5.32 -1.74
C ALA A 109 21.28 -5.18 -2.05
N PHE A 110 20.60 -6.29 -2.37
CA PHE A 110 19.16 -6.30 -2.57
C PHE A 110 18.40 -5.80 -1.35
N LEU A 111 18.76 -6.28 -0.15
CA LEU A 111 18.14 -5.84 1.11
C LEU A 111 18.33 -4.34 1.33
N LEU A 112 19.52 -3.80 1.06
CA LEU A 112 19.79 -2.37 1.19
C LEU A 112 18.94 -1.54 0.21
N TYR A 113 19.01 -1.85 -1.10
CA TYR A 113 18.30 -1.07 -2.10
C TYR A 113 16.77 -1.19 -2.00
N SER A 114 16.25 -2.38 -1.65
CA SER A 114 14.82 -2.58 -1.42
C SER A 114 14.33 -1.84 -0.17
N SER A 115 15.16 -1.73 0.88
CA SER A 115 14.85 -0.94 2.08
C SER A 115 14.80 0.57 1.77
N ILE A 116 15.76 1.09 0.98
CA ILE A 116 15.75 2.49 0.53
C ILE A 116 14.48 2.76 -0.26
N LEU A 117 14.16 1.88 -1.21
CA LEU A 117 12.99 2.01 -2.06
C LEU A 117 11.68 1.94 -1.25
N SER A 118 11.60 1.06 -0.24
CA SER A 118 10.44 0.96 0.64
C SER A 118 10.24 2.24 1.45
N MET A 119 11.30 2.82 1.99
CA MET A 119 11.23 4.10 2.70
C MET A 119 10.73 5.22 1.77
N ILE A 120 11.28 5.33 0.57
CA ILE A 120 10.85 6.33 -0.43
C ILE A 120 9.36 6.12 -0.78
N GLN A 121 8.94 4.87 -1.00
CA GLN A 121 7.56 4.56 -1.35
C GLN A 121 6.57 4.95 -0.24
N LYS A 122 6.89 4.71 1.03
CA LYS A 122 6.06 5.13 2.17
C LYS A 122 5.94 6.65 2.25
N ILE A 123 7.03 7.39 2.05
CA ILE A 123 7.02 8.86 2.09
C ILE A 123 6.21 9.44 0.92
N VAL A 124 6.40 8.89 -0.28
CA VAL A 124 5.69 9.30 -1.50
C VAL A 124 4.19 8.99 -1.39
N SER A 125 3.81 7.83 -0.85
CA SER A 125 2.40 7.42 -0.73
C SER A 125 1.60 8.34 0.20
N ILE A 126 2.19 8.82 1.30
CA ILE A 126 1.56 9.80 2.21
C ILE A 126 1.25 11.09 1.45
N ARG A 127 2.24 11.65 0.74
CA ARG A 127 2.04 12.88 -0.05
C ARG A 127 1.05 12.70 -1.19
N LEU A 128 1.05 11.55 -1.84
CA LEU A 128 0.09 11.25 -2.91
C LEU A 128 -1.34 11.07 -2.37
N ARG A 129 -1.50 10.50 -1.17
CA ARG A 129 -2.80 10.33 -0.53
C ARG A 129 -3.49 11.67 -0.22
N GLU A 130 -2.73 12.70 0.15
CA GLU A 130 -3.25 14.07 0.32
C GLU A 130 -3.87 14.62 -0.97
N ILE A 131 -3.35 14.22 -2.14
CA ILE A 131 -3.85 14.67 -3.45
C ILE A 131 -5.07 13.84 -3.88
N ASN A 132 -4.92 12.52 -3.91
CA ASN A 132 -5.99 11.55 -4.16
C ASN A 132 -5.55 10.14 -3.73
N HIS A 133 -6.41 9.44 -2.97
CA HIS A 133 -6.24 8.04 -2.59
C HIS A 133 -6.00 7.08 -3.77
N LEU A 134 -6.41 7.42 -5.00
CA LEU A 134 -6.16 6.59 -6.17
C LEU A 134 -4.71 6.57 -6.66
N PHE A 135 -3.86 7.51 -6.22
CA PHE A 135 -2.45 7.46 -6.58
C PHE A 135 -1.67 6.38 -5.82
N GLU A 136 -2.22 5.88 -4.72
CA GLU A 136 -1.59 4.83 -3.91
C GLU A 136 -1.41 3.50 -4.70
N PRO A 137 -2.43 2.97 -5.41
CA PRO A 137 -2.24 1.86 -6.35
C PRO A 137 -1.17 2.08 -7.44
N ILE A 138 -1.05 3.31 -7.95
CA ILE A 138 -0.07 3.65 -8.99
C ILE A 138 1.34 3.63 -8.41
N ALA A 139 1.55 4.26 -7.25
CA ALA A 139 2.83 4.25 -6.54
C ALA A 139 3.24 2.82 -6.17
N MET A 140 2.28 1.99 -5.72
CA MET A 140 2.51 0.58 -5.40
C MET A 140 2.90 -0.24 -6.64
N SER A 141 2.23 -0.01 -7.78
CA SER A 141 2.58 -0.63 -9.05
C SER A 141 4.02 -0.31 -9.47
N ILE A 142 4.41 0.97 -9.42
CA ILE A 142 5.78 1.42 -9.73
C ILE A 142 6.79 0.78 -8.76
N TYR A 143 6.46 0.75 -7.47
CA TYR A 143 7.29 0.12 -6.44
C TYR A 143 7.54 -1.36 -6.75
N ILE A 144 6.50 -2.13 -7.10
CA ILE A 144 6.64 -3.55 -7.46
C ILE A 144 7.56 -3.75 -8.66
N LEU A 145 7.45 -2.91 -9.70
CA LEU A 145 8.34 -2.97 -10.86
C LEU A 145 9.79 -2.71 -10.47
N LEU A 146 10.03 -1.71 -9.62
CA LEU A 146 11.38 -1.38 -9.16
C LEU A 146 11.97 -2.48 -8.28
N VAL A 147 11.17 -3.08 -7.38
CA VAL A 147 11.60 -4.26 -6.61
C VAL A 147 11.87 -5.46 -7.53
N GLY A 148 11.03 -5.68 -8.55
CA GLY A 148 11.23 -6.71 -9.57
C GLY A 148 12.52 -6.52 -10.36
N TYR A 149 12.82 -5.29 -10.77
CA TYR A 149 14.08 -4.92 -11.42
C TYR A 149 15.28 -5.18 -10.50
N LEU A 150 15.22 -4.76 -9.23
CA LEU A 150 16.27 -5.04 -8.25
C LEU A 150 16.45 -6.55 -8.04
N GLY A 151 15.36 -7.32 -7.98
CA GLY A 151 15.40 -8.78 -7.86
C GLY A 151 16.06 -9.44 -9.08
N SER A 152 15.75 -8.96 -10.28
CA SER A 152 16.37 -9.40 -11.54
C SER A 152 17.88 -9.15 -11.54
N GLN A 153 18.31 -7.92 -11.22
CA GLN A 153 19.74 -7.57 -11.13
C GLN A 153 20.47 -8.39 -10.07
N THR A 154 19.81 -8.62 -8.94
CA THR A 154 20.34 -9.44 -7.84
C THR A 154 20.54 -10.87 -8.31
N TRP A 155 19.55 -11.46 -8.96
CA TRP A 155 19.65 -12.83 -9.48
C TRP A 155 20.76 -12.98 -10.53
N LEU A 156 20.86 -12.05 -11.47
CA LEU A 156 21.92 -12.06 -12.50
C LEU A 156 23.32 -11.90 -11.91
N SER A 157 23.46 -11.20 -10.79
CA SER A 157 24.73 -11.07 -10.06
C SER A 157 25.01 -12.27 -9.15
N LEU A 158 23.96 -12.85 -8.57
CA LEU A 158 24.01 -13.98 -7.66
C LEU A 158 24.34 -15.29 -8.37
N TYR A 159 23.74 -15.51 -9.54
CA TYR A 159 23.84 -16.78 -10.26
C TYR A 159 25.29 -17.17 -10.62
N PRO A 160 26.13 -16.30 -11.22
CA PRO A 160 27.53 -16.64 -11.51
C PRO A 160 28.35 -16.92 -10.24
N ALA A 161 28.06 -16.20 -9.15
CA ALA A 161 28.72 -16.42 -7.86
C ALA A 161 28.32 -17.77 -7.23
N LEU A 162 27.06 -18.16 -7.34
CA LEU A 162 26.59 -19.49 -6.93
C LEU A 162 27.20 -20.59 -7.80
N GLU A 163 27.21 -20.40 -9.12
CA GLU A 163 27.76 -21.37 -10.07
C GLU A 163 29.24 -21.66 -9.77
N SER A 164 30.06 -20.62 -9.60
CA SER A 164 31.49 -20.78 -9.27
C SER A 164 31.70 -21.47 -7.91
N THR A 165 30.88 -21.15 -6.90
CA THR A 165 30.94 -21.78 -5.57
C THR A 165 30.58 -23.27 -5.63
N ILE A 166 29.59 -23.63 -6.44
CA ILE A 166 29.13 -25.03 -6.61
C ILE A 166 30.15 -25.83 -7.43
N GLN A 167 30.79 -25.23 -8.43
CA GLN A 167 31.86 -25.87 -9.20
C GLN A 167 33.10 -26.16 -8.33
N ALA A 168 33.41 -25.28 -7.37
CA ALA A 168 34.56 -25.44 -6.47
C ALA A 168 34.37 -26.51 -5.38
N ASN A 169 33.12 -26.87 -5.04
CA ASN A 169 32.82 -27.77 -3.93
C ASN A 169 32.39 -29.17 -4.42
N LEU A 170 33.22 -30.18 -4.14
CA LEU A 170 32.97 -31.58 -4.54
C LEU A 170 31.62 -32.13 -4.01
N TYR A 171 31.19 -31.69 -2.83
CA TYR A 171 29.93 -32.11 -2.19
C TYR A 171 28.67 -31.52 -2.84
N LEU A 172 28.79 -30.40 -3.57
CA LEU A 172 27.67 -29.76 -4.27
C LEU A 172 27.56 -30.21 -5.74
N SER A 173 28.38 -31.17 -6.16
CA SER A 173 28.39 -31.73 -7.52
C SER A 173 27.05 -32.32 -7.96
N VAL A 174 26.20 -32.76 -7.02
CA VAL A 174 24.82 -33.23 -7.29
C VAL A 174 23.95 -32.13 -7.92
N LEU A 175 24.26 -30.85 -7.69
CA LEU A 175 23.54 -29.70 -8.26
C LEU A 175 24.10 -29.23 -9.62
N GLN A 176 25.24 -29.76 -10.08
CA GLN A 176 25.83 -29.40 -11.37
C GLN A 176 24.93 -29.65 -12.59
N PRO A 177 24.14 -30.74 -12.68
CA PRO A 177 23.25 -30.96 -13.82
C PRO A 177 22.19 -29.85 -13.93
N VAL A 178 21.71 -29.38 -12.79
CA VAL A 178 20.69 -28.33 -12.66
C VAL A 178 21.28 -26.96 -13.04
N LEU A 179 22.53 -26.66 -12.66
CA LEU A 179 23.22 -25.45 -13.11
C LEU A 179 23.53 -25.46 -14.61
N ARG A 180 23.93 -26.60 -15.17
CA ARG A 180 24.19 -26.74 -16.62
C ARG A 180 22.94 -26.58 -17.48
N ALA A 181 21.75 -26.69 -16.90
CA ALA A 181 20.49 -26.42 -17.59
C ALA A 181 20.25 -24.92 -17.89
N GLY A 182 21.15 -24.02 -17.45
CA GLY A 182 21.09 -22.61 -17.80
C GLY A 182 19.98 -21.85 -17.09
N LEU A 183 19.96 -21.90 -15.75
CA LEU A 183 18.87 -21.33 -14.93
C LEU A 183 18.86 -19.81 -14.83
N ALA A 184 19.95 -19.15 -15.23
CA ALA A 184 20.08 -17.70 -15.12
C ALA A 184 18.92 -16.97 -15.80
N GLU A 185 18.68 -17.26 -17.08
CA GLU A 185 17.69 -16.56 -17.90
C GLU A 185 16.24 -16.95 -17.58
N PRO A 186 15.88 -18.25 -17.44
CA PRO A 186 14.50 -18.63 -17.11
C PRO A 186 14.02 -18.06 -15.78
N VAL A 187 14.85 -18.10 -14.73
CA VAL A 187 14.49 -17.55 -13.42
C VAL A 187 14.41 -16.02 -13.47
N ASN A 188 15.31 -15.36 -14.20
CA ASN A 188 15.24 -13.92 -14.42
C ASN A 188 13.94 -13.51 -15.11
N ASN A 189 13.54 -14.23 -16.15
CA ASN A 189 12.30 -13.99 -16.88
C ASN A 189 11.08 -14.19 -15.98
N ILE A 190 11.09 -15.20 -15.10
CA ILE A 190 10.03 -15.40 -14.11
C ILE A 190 9.94 -14.17 -13.17
N ILE A 191 11.05 -13.66 -12.66
CA ILE A 191 11.07 -12.48 -11.77
C ILE A 191 10.47 -11.26 -12.50
N ILE A 192 10.89 -11.01 -13.74
CA ILE A 192 10.41 -9.86 -14.53
C ILE A 192 8.92 -9.99 -14.85
N VAL A 193 8.48 -11.14 -15.37
CA VAL A 193 7.08 -11.34 -15.75
C VAL A 193 6.16 -11.38 -14.53
N ALA A 194 6.57 -12.02 -13.43
CA ALA A 194 5.79 -12.06 -12.20
C ALA A 194 5.61 -10.67 -11.58
N SER A 195 6.69 -9.87 -11.53
CA SER A 195 6.63 -8.50 -11.02
C SER A 195 5.81 -7.59 -11.94
N ALA A 196 5.94 -7.71 -13.26
CA ALA A 196 5.12 -6.97 -14.23
C ALA A 196 3.62 -7.31 -14.10
N LEU A 197 3.28 -8.59 -14.01
CA LEU A 197 1.90 -9.04 -13.84
C LEU A 197 1.31 -8.55 -12.52
N THR A 198 2.09 -8.63 -11.44
CA THR A 198 1.69 -8.14 -10.11
C THR A 198 1.52 -6.63 -10.09
N SER A 199 2.38 -5.88 -10.79
CA SER A 199 2.25 -4.43 -10.97
C SER A 199 0.96 -4.06 -11.70
N VAL A 200 0.63 -4.75 -12.80
CA VAL A 200 -0.64 -4.54 -13.51
C VAL A 200 -1.83 -4.88 -12.61
N MET A 201 -1.74 -5.96 -11.83
CA MET A 201 -2.76 -6.32 -10.85
C MET A 201 -2.90 -5.28 -9.73
N ALA A 202 -1.82 -4.64 -9.29
CA ALA A 202 -1.87 -3.54 -8.32
C ALA A 202 -2.69 -2.35 -8.85
N LEU A 203 -2.62 -2.05 -10.15
CA LEU A 203 -3.43 -1.00 -10.78
C LEU A 203 -4.93 -1.29 -10.74
N THR A 204 -5.35 -2.54 -10.58
CA THR A 204 -6.78 -2.84 -10.36
C THR A 204 -7.31 -2.17 -9.09
N GLY A 205 -6.44 -1.85 -8.12
CA GLY A 205 -6.78 -1.05 -6.94
C GLY A 205 -7.39 0.32 -7.26
N LEU A 206 -7.18 0.86 -8.47
CA LEU A 206 -7.87 2.07 -8.95
C LEU A 206 -9.40 1.90 -8.98
N GLY A 207 -9.87 0.67 -9.10
CA GLY A 207 -11.28 0.29 -9.09
C GLY A 207 -11.90 0.15 -7.71
N ALA A 208 -11.15 0.32 -6.61
CA ALA A 208 -11.62 0.04 -5.24
C ALA A 208 -12.87 0.84 -4.85
N ASN A 209 -13.02 2.05 -5.39
CA ASN A 209 -14.17 2.92 -5.14
C ASN A 209 -15.14 3.02 -6.33
N ASN A 210 -14.97 2.17 -7.34
CA ASN A 210 -15.79 2.23 -8.56
C ASN A 210 -17.27 1.94 -8.23
N PRO A 211 -18.23 2.64 -8.87
CA PRO A 211 -19.66 2.33 -8.73
C PRO A 211 -20.03 0.90 -9.18
N ASN A 212 -19.28 0.30 -10.10
CA ASN A 212 -19.52 -1.08 -10.54
C ASN A 212 -19.06 -2.09 -9.46
N SER A 213 -20.00 -2.87 -8.93
CA SER A 213 -19.77 -3.87 -7.88
C SER A 213 -18.75 -4.96 -8.26
N TYR A 214 -18.72 -5.37 -9.53
CA TYR A 214 -17.77 -6.36 -10.04
C TYR A 214 -16.32 -5.83 -10.01
N LEU A 215 -16.12 -4.60 -10.49
CA LEU A 215 -14.81 -3.94 -10.45
C LEU A 215 -14.36 -3.67 -9.01
N ARG A 216 -15.31 -3.29 -8.14
CA ARG A 216 -15.06 -3.10 -6.71
C ARG A 216 -14.62 -4.39 -6.01
N TYR A 217 -15.25 -5.51 -6.31
CA TYR A 217 -14.85 -6.81 -5.76
C TYR A 217 -13.44 -7.21 -6.20
N LEU A 218 -13.17 -7.14 -7.51
CA LEU A 218 -11.87 -7.53 -8.07
C LEU A 218 -10.76 -6.66 -7.49
N SER A 219 -10.94 -5.35 -7.51
CA SER A 219 -9.98 -4.38 -6.97
C SER A 219 -9.73 -4.56 -5.47
N LYS A 220 -10.77 -4.81 -4.67
CA LYS A 220 -10.63 -5.08 -3.23
C LYS A 220 -9.91 -6.40 -2.96
N THR A 221 -10.29 -7.47 -3.66
CA THR A 221 -9.72 -8.81 -3.49
C THR A 221 -8.24 -8.85 -3.88
N VAL A 222 -7.89 -8.22 -5.01
CA VAL A 222 -6.51 -8.16 -5.49
C VAL A 222 -5.69 -7.17 -4.68
N GLY A 223 -6.25 -5.99 -4.37
CA GLY A 223 -5.57 -4.93 -3.64
C GLY A 223 -5.22 -5.30 -2.20
N GLU A 224 -6.12 -5.95 -1.45
CA GLU A 224 -5.87 -6.36 -0.06
C GLU A 224 -4.85 -7.50 0.05
N ARG A 225 -4.72 -8.33 -0.98
CA ARG A 225 -3.88 -9.55 -0.96
C ARG A 225 -2.72 -9.51 -1.95
N LEU A 226 -2.21 -8.30 -2.23
CA LEU A 226 -1.18 -8.08 -3.25
C LEU A 226 0.07 -8.96 -3.07
N SER A 227 0.52 -9.18 -1.84
CA SER A 227 1.66 -10.05 -1.52
C SER A 227 1.38 -11.53 -1.84
N THR A 228 0.17 -12.00 -1.55
CA THR A 228 -0.27 -13.35 -1.89
C THR A 228 -0.41 -13.51 -3.40
N VAL A 229 -0.96 -12.49 -4.08
CA VAL A 229 -1.05 -12.45 -5.55
C VAL A 229 0.34 -12.51 -6.18
N ALA A 230 1.31 -11.76 -5.65
CA ALA A 230 2.70 -11.81 -6.12
C ALA A 230 3.30 -13.22 -5.99
N LEU A 231 3.10 -13.87 -4.82
CA LEU A 231 3.56 -15.23 -4.58
C LEU A 231 2.89 -16.25 -5.50
N ILE A 232 1.58 -16.13 -5.72
CA ILE A 232 0.84 -17.01 -6.65
C ILE A 232 1.35 -16.82 -8.07
N ASN A 233 1.51 -15.57 -8.53
CA ASN A 233 2.03 -15.28 -9.87
C ASN A 233 3.44 -15.85 -10.06
N PHE A 234 4.32 -15.63 -9.09
CA PHE A 234 5.68 -16.18 -9.12
C PHE A 234 5.65 -17.71 -9.15
N SER A 235 4.86 -18.35 -8.28
CA SER A 235 4.77 -19.82 -8.19
C SER A 235 4.16 -20.43 -9.46
N ALA A 236 3.12 -19.81 -10.01
CA ALA A 236 2.47 -20.26 -11.24
C ALA A 236 3.41 -20.15 -12.45
N LEU A 237 4.13 -19.03 -12.58
CA LEU A 237 5.12 -18.85 -13.66
C LEU A 237 6.32 -19.78 -13.48
N TYR A 238 6.79 -19.97 -12.25
CA TYR A 238 7.84 -20.95 -11.95
C TYR A 238 7.39 -22.37 -12.30
N TYR A 239 6.16 -22.74 -11.97
CA TYR A 239 5.61 -24.02 -12.39
C TYR A 239 5.55 -24.14 -13.91
N LEU A 240 4.92 -23.18 -14.60
CA LEU A 240 4.67 -23.25 -16.05
C LEU A 240 5.95 -23.22 -16.90
N LEU A 241 6.94 -22.40 -16.51
CA LEU A 241 8.16 -22.20 -17.27
C LEU A 241 9.28 -23.15 -16.87
N PHE A 242 9.28 -23.66 -15.64
CA PHE A 242 10.35 -24.50 -15.12
C PHE A 242 9.86 -25.90 -14.78
N ILE A 243 9.07 -26.08 -13.71
CA ILE A 243 8.69 -27.40 -13.19
C ILE A 243 7.98 -28.25 -14.26
N ARG A 244 7.10 -27.63 -15.05
CA ARG A 244 6.33 -28.27 -16.10
C ARG A 244 7.20 -28.93 -17.16
N HIS A 245 8.31 -28.28 -17.54
CA HIS A 245 9.26 -28.83 -18.51
C HIS A 245 9.92 -30.12 -17.97
N TYR A 246 10.40 -30.09 -16.72
CA TYR A 246 10.97 -31.28 -16.07
C TYR A 246 9.93 -32.39 -15.87
N LEU A 247 8.68 -32.05 -15.57
CA LEU A 247 7.61 -33.04 -15.45
C LEU A 247 7.31 -33.72 -16.79
N PHE A 248 7.31 -33.00 -17.90
CA PHE A 248 7.12 -33.64 -19.21
C PHE A 248 8.31 -34.50 -19.63
N ASP A 249 9.54 -34.07 -19.34
CA ASP A 249 10.73 -34.72 -19.88
C ASP A 249 11.29 -35.84 -18.98
N LEU A 250 11.10 -35.78 -17.66
CA LEU A 250 11.73 -36.72 -16.71
C LEU A 250 10.76 -37.60 -15.91
N SER A 251 9.47 -37.24 -15.79
CA SER A 251 8.58 -37.94 -14.85
C SER A 251 8.02 -39.27 -15.38
N GLY A 252 8.10 -39.52 -16.69
CA GLY A 252 7.48 -40.69 -17.32
C GLY A 252 5.94 -40.69 -17.29
N ILE A 253 5.31 -39.63 -16.77
CA ILE A 253 3.86 -39.45 -16.76
C ILE A 253 3.42 -39.04 -18.17
N ASN A 254 2.33 -39.63 -18.69
CA ASN A 254 1.80 -39.24 -19.99
C ASN A 254 1.43 -37.74 -19.98
N PRO A 255 2.01 -36.92 -20.87
CA PRO A 255 1.79 -35.48 -20.93
C PRO A 255 0.32 -35.06 -20.95
N GLN A 256 -0.54 -35.91 -21.53
CA GLN A 256 -1.98 -35.65 -21.66
C GLN A 256 -2.68 -35.60 -20.30
N PHE A 257 -2.35 -36.48 -19.34
CA PHE A 257 -2.97 -36.47 -18.02
C PHE A 257 -2.58 -35.24 -17.21
N LEU A 258 -1.31 -34.81 -17.33
CA LEU A 258 -0.81 -33.61 -16.67
C LEU A 258 -1.51 -32.35 -17.22
N MET A 259 -1.66 -32.25 -18.55
CA MET A 259 -2.41 -31.16 -19.18
C MET A 259 -3.88 -31.13 -18.75
N VAL A 260 -4.56 -32.28 -18.70
CA VAL A 260 -5.96 -32.32 -18.22
C VAL A 260 -6.04 -31.88 -16.75
N GLY A 261 -5.11 -32.32 -15.91
CA GLY A 261 -5.02 -31.89 -14.50
C GLY A 261 -4.85 -30.37 -14.36
N GLU A 262 -3.93 -29.77 -15.13
CA GLU A 262 -3.71 -28.33 -15.18
C GLU A 262 -4.99 -27.58 -15.58
N TRP A 263 -5.68 -28.02 -16.64
CA TRP A 263 -6.91 -27.39 -17.10
C TRP A 263 -8.07 -27.53 -16.10
N VAL A 264 -8.21 -28.68 -15.45
CA VAL A 264 -9.23 -28.87 -14.39
C VAL A 264 -8.95 -27.91 -13.23
N LEU A 265 -7.70 -27.72 -12.84
CA LEU A 265 -7.31 -26.78 -11.78
C LEU A 265 -7.61 -25.33 -12.19
N ILE A 266 -7.23 -24.93 -13.41
CA ILE A 266 -7.51 -23.59 -13.95
C ILE A 266 -9.02 -23.34 -14.00
N CYS A 267 -9.79 -24.24 -14.60
CA CYS A 267 -11.25 -24.13 -14.68
C CYS A 267 -11.90 -24.09 -13.29
N GLY A 268 -11.43 -24.92 -12.35
CA GLY A 268 -11.90 -24.92 -10.97
C GLY A 268 -11.63 -23.59 -10.25
N ALA A 269 -10.42 -23.03 -10.40
CA ALA A 269 -10.06 -21.73 -9.84
C ALA A 269 -10.93 -20.59 -10.42
N PHE A 270 -11.14 -20.58 -11.74
CA PHE A 270 -12.03 -19.62 -12.39
C PHE A 270 -13.48 -19.76 -11.93
N TYR A 271 -13.99 -20.99 -11.79
CA TYR A 271 -15.34 -21.25 -11.30
C TYR A 271 -15.55 -20.75 -9.87
N LEU A 272 -14.61 -21.04 -8.96
CA LEU A 272 -14.64 -20.54 -7.57
C LEU A 272 -14.55 -19.02 -7.53
N GLY A 273 -13.68 -18.42 -8.34
CA GLY A 273 -13.57 -16.97 -8.49
C GLY A 273 -14.87 -16.33 -8.95
N TYR A 274 -15.50 -16.88 -9.99
CA TYR A 274 -16.78 -16.41 -10.51
C TYR A 274 -17.91 -16.54 -9.49
N ARG A 275 -17.99 -17.66 -8.77
CA ARG A 275 -19.01 -17.87 -7.72
C ARG A 275 -18.89 -16.82 -6.61
N ASN A 276 -17.68 -16.59 -6.10
CA ASN A 276 -17.46 -15.58 -5.06
C ASN A 276 -17.76 -14.16 -5.55
N LEU A 277 -17.41 -13.85 -6.80
CA LEU A 277 -17.70 -12.58 -7.45
C LEU A 277 -19.22 -12.35 -7.55
N LYS A 278 -19.97 -13.37 -8.00
CA LYS A 278 -21.44 -13.32 -8.10
C LYS A 278 -22.08 -13.10 -6.74
N ASP A 279 -21.69 -13.89 -5.72
CA ASP A 279 -22.23 -13.79 -4.36
C ASP A 279 -21.96 -12.40 -3.74
N TYR A 280 -20.80 -11.79 -4.03
CA TYR A 280 -20.50 -10.44 -3.58
C TYR A 280 -21.33 -9.38 -4.33
N ALA A 281 -21.44 -9.49 -5.65
CA ALA A 281 -22.20 -8.55 -6.46
C ALA A 281 -23.67 -8.51 -6.01
N GLU A 282 -24.28 -9.68 -5.79
CA GLU A 282 -25.66 -9.81 -5.31
C GLU A 282 -25.86 -9.11 -3.96
N LYS A 283 -25.01 -9.36 -2.97
CA LYS A 283 -25.08 -8.69 -1.65
C LYS A 283 -24.90 -7.17 -1.74
N SER A 284 -23.98 -6.71 -2.59
CA SER A 284 -23.68 -5.28 -2.72
C SER A 284 -24.79 -4.49 -3.43
N LEU A 285 -25.50 -5.13 -4.36
CA LEU A 285 -26.66 -4.57 -5.04
C LEU A 285 -27.84 -4.47 -4.08
N VAL A 286 -28.09 -5.51 -3.29
CA VAL A 286 -29.14 -5.51 -2.25
C VAL A 286 -28.91 -4.38 -1.22
N GLN A 287 -27.66 -4.08 -0.85
CA GLN A 287 -27.35 -2.95 0.04
C GLN A 287 -27.62 -1.56 -0.56
N HIS A 288 -27.49 -1.39 -1.88
CA HIS A 288 -27.86 -0.14 -2.54
C HIS A 288 -29.37 -0.02 -2.74
N ASP A 289 -30.11 -1.12 -2.76
CA ASP A 289 -31.57 -1.13 -2.91
C ASP A 289 -32.33 -0.85 -1.59
N ILE A 290 -31.62 -0.76 -0.46
CA ILE A 290 -32.22 -0.36 0.83
C ILE A 290 -32.62 1.13 0.82
N THR A 291 -32.15 1.93 -0.14
CA THR A 291 -32.82 3.19 -0.50
C THR A 291 -34.06 2.87 -1.32
N GLY A 292 -35.09 2.37 -0.63
CA GLY A 292 -36.31 1.91 -1.24
C GLY A 292 -36.92 2.93 -2.20
N THR A 293 -37.07 2.55 -3.45
CA THR A 293 -38.02 3.14 -4.38
C THR A 293 -39.43 2.65 -4.07
N TRP A 294 -39.86 2.79 -2.82
CA TRP A 294 -41.27 2.79 -2.48
C TRP A 294 -41.72 4.24 -2.39
N SER A 295 -41.99 4.85 -3.54
CA SER A 295 -42.78 6.07 -3.56
C SER A 295 -44.21 5.70 -3.17
N LYS A 296 -44.64 6.13 -1.98
CA LYS A 296 -46.05 6.23 -1.66
C LYS A 296 -46.71 7.03 -2.78
N HIS A 297 -47.81 6.51 -3.35
CA HIS A 297 -48.66 7.28 -4.26
C HIS A 297 -49.09 8.56 -3.51
N MET A 298 -48.41 9.68 -3.77
CA MET A 298 -48.86 10.99 -3.33
C MET A 298 -49.92 11.41 -4.32
N GLN A 299 -51.17 11.22 -3.92
CA GLN A 299 -52.29 11.84 -4.58
C GLN A 299 -52.06 13.35 -4.49
N GLN A 300 -51.77 14.00 -5.63
CA GLN A 300 -51.71 15.44 -5.75
C GLN A 300 -53.10 15.97 -5.39
N VAL A 301 -53.22 16.47 -4.16
CA VAL A 301 -54.32 17.34 -3.78
C VAL A 301 -53.79 18.74 -4.01
N ASP A 302 -54.32 19.41 -5.05
CA ASP A 302 -54.11 20.85 -5.24
C ASP A 302 -54.63 21.56 -3.99
N ILE A 303 -53.72 21.99 -3.14
CA ILE A 303 -53.99 22.88 -2.02
C ILE A 303 -53.35 24.20 -2.41
N SER A 304 -54.17 25.26 -2.39
CA SER A 304 -53.83 26.64 -2.71
C SER A 304 -52.36 26.98 -2.50
N THR A 305 -51.64 27.21 -3.58
CA THR A 305 -50.24 27.60 -3.62
C THR A 305 -50.08 28.96 -2.93
N ASP A 306 -49.58 28.96 -1.69
CA ASP A 306 -48.94 30.16 -1.17
C ASP A 306 -47.68 30.41 -2.01
N PRO A 307 -47.56 31.53 -2.74
CA PRO A 307 -46.37 31.84 -3.54
C PRO A 307 -45.07 31.81 -2.72
N LYS A 308 -45.13 32.01 -1.39
CA LYS A 308 -43.98 31.88 -0.51
C LYS A 308 -43.48 30.43 -0.39
N LEU A 309 -44.38 29.45 -0.37
CA LEU A 309 -44.02 28.03 -0.29
C LEU A 309 -43.44 27.50 -1.60
N GLU A 310 -43.96 27.97 -2.74
CA GLU A 310 -43.43 27.63 -4.06
C GLU A 310 -42.00 28.18 -4.24
N HIS A 311 -41.76 29.41 -3.79
CA HIS A 311 -40.42 29.99 -3.79
C HIS A 311 -39.45 29.23 -2.89
N LEU A 312 -39.89 28.81 -1.69
CA LEU A 312 -39.09 27.96 -0.81
C LEU A 312 -38.74 26.62 -1.48
N SER A 313 -39.67 26.00 -2.20
CA SER A 313 -39.42 24.75 -2.93
C SER A 313 -38.30 24.91 -3.96
N ILE A 314 -38.30 26.00 -4.72
CA ILE A 314 -37.26 26.31 -5.71
C ILE A 314 -35.90 26.49 -5.02
N LEU A 315 -35.85 27.22 -3.89
CA LEU A 315 -34.61 27.41 -3.13
C LEU A 315 -34.07 26.10 -2.54
N VAL A 316 -34.97 25.19 -2.13
CA VAL A 316 -34.60 23.85 -1.66
C VAL A 316 -33.99 23.03 -2.81
N GLU A 317 -34.59 23.05 -4.01
CA GLU A 317 -34.02 22.38 -5.18
C GLU A 317 -32.65 22.96 -5.56
N GLN A 318 -32.50 24.28 -5.56
CA GLN A 318 -31.22 24.94 -5.84
C GLN A 318 -30.13 24.58 -4.82
N PHE A 319 -30.47 24.50 -3.53
CA PHE A 319 -29.56 24.02 -2.50
C PHE A 319 -29.16 22.57 -2.76
N VAL A 320 -30.12 21.69 -3.03
CA VAL A 320 -29.86 20.27 -3.27
C VAL A 320 -28.95 20.08 -4.48
N ASP A 321 -29.26 20.71 -5.62
CA ASP A 321 -28.55 20.49 -6.88
C ASP A 321 -27.22 21.23 -6.95
N TYR A 322 -27.19 22.52 -6.56
CA TYR A 322 -26.06 23.42 -6.77
C TYR A 322 -25.32 23.81 -5.49
N GLY A 323 -25.90 23.55 -4.31
CA GLY A 323 -25.28 23.89 -3.02
C GLY A 323 -25.44 25.36 -2.63
N GLN A 324 -26.35 26.07 -3.29
CA GLN A 324 -26.67 27.46 -2.99
C GLN A 324 -27.43 27.54 -1.68
N ARG A 325 -26.79 28.07 -0.63
CA ARG A 325 -27.34 28.06 0.75
C ARG A 325 -27.83 29.43 1.22
N ASP A 326 -27.26 30.51 0.70
CA ASP A 326 -27.40 31.84 1.30
C ASP A 326 -28.85 32.36 1.16
N GLU A 327 -29.45 32.19 -0.01
CA GLU A 327 -30.86 32.56 -0.27
C GLU A 327 -31.84 31.66 0.50
N LEU A 328 -31.56 30.36 0.56
CA LEU A 328 -32.36 29.40 1.33
C LEU A 328 -32.38 29.76 2.82
N ILE A 329 -31.22 30.04 3.42
CA ILE A 329 -31.12 30.40 4.84
C ILE A 329 -31.90 31.69 5.11
N THR A 330 -31.76 32.69 4.25
CA THR A 330 -32.43 33.98 4.41
C THR A 330 -33.95 33.82 4.36
N HIS A 331 -34.46 33.12 3.35
CA HIS A 331 -35.90 32.93 3.17
C HIS A 331 -36.50 32.02 4.25
N LEU A 332 -35.80 30.96 4.63
CA LEU A 332 -36.22 30.06 5.71
C LEU A 332 -36.26 30.79 7.05
N THR A 333 -35.30 31.66 7.35
CA THR A 333 -35.29 32.46 8.58
C THR A 333 -36.49 33.41 8.65
N LEU A 334 -36.82 34.07 7.53
CA LEU A 334 -37.99 34.94 7.44
C LEU A 334 -39.30 34.18 7.67
N LEU A 335 -39.47 33.02 7.02
CA LEU A 335 -40.67 32.19 7.19
C LEU A 335 -40.84 31.68 8.62
N LEU A 336 -39.76 31.23 9.26
CA LEU A 336 -39.81 30.75 10.64
C LEU A 336 -40.11 31.87 11.63
N TYR A 337 -39.60 33.09 11.36
CA TYR A 337 -39.88 34.27 12.16
C TYR A 337 -41.32 34.75 12.01
N GLU A 338 -41.85 34.76 10.77
CA GLU A 338 -43.26 35.08 10.49
C GLU A 338 -44.24 34.07 11.11
N SER A 339 -43.78 32.86 11.41
CA SER A 339 -44.57 31.79 12.04
C SER A 339 -44.52 31.81 13.58
N ASP A 340 -44.07 32.92 14.20
CA ASP A 340 -43.94 33.09 15.66
C ASP A 340 -43.08 32.03 16.37
N MET A 341 -42.15 31.40 15.66
CA MET A 341 -41.26 30.40 16.25
C MET A 341 -40.21 31.07 17.15
N PRO A 342 -39.92 30.54 18.36
CA PRO A 342 -38.94 31.15 19.25
C PRO A 342 -37.54 31.14 18.64
N THR A 343 -36.79 32.23 18.81
CA THR A 343 -35.47 32.44 18.19
C THR A 343 -34.47 31.30 18.48
N SER A 344 -34.59 30.65 19.64
CA SER A 344 -33.77 29.48 20.00
C SER A 344 -34.02 28.27 19.09
N GLN A 345 -35.27 27.99 18.72
CA GLN A 345 -35.64 26.94 17.77
C GLN A 345 -35.23 27.31 16.34
N ILE A 346 -35.45 28.57 15.94
CA ILE A 346 -34.99 29.07 14.62
C ILE A 346 -33.48 28.85 14.47
N THR A 347 -32.70 29.23 15.48
CA THR A 347 -31.25 29.04 15.47
C THR A 347 -30.88 27.57 15.34
N GLN A 348 -31.57 26.67 16.05
CA GLN A 348 -31.34 25.23 15.98
C GLN A 348 -31.62 24.67 14.58
N ILE A 349 -32.71 25.08 13.93
CA ILE A 349 -33.07 24.63 12.58
C ILE A 349 -32.08 25.15 11.54
N ILE A 350 -31.77 26.45 11.58
CA ILE A 350 -30.81 27.08 10.65
C ILE A 350 -29.39 26.53 10.85
N SER A 351 -29.02 26.13 12.07
CA SER A 351 -27.72 25.52 12.36
C SER A 351 -27.47 24.23 11.56
N LEU A 352 -28.52 23.48 11.22
CA LEU A 352 -28.41 22.24 10.43
C LEU A 352 -27.94 22.51 8.99
N VAL A 353 -28.40 23.62 8.39
CA VAL A 353 -28.03 24.02 7.02
C VAL A 353 -26.68 24.75 7.02
N THR A 354 -26.44 25.62 8.00
CA THR A 354 -25.21 26.44 8.08
C THR A 354 -23.98 25.63 8.46
N ASN A 355 -24.10 24.65 9.37
CA ASN A 355 -22.99 23.80 9.78
C ASN A 355 -22.67 22.70 8.76
N TYR A 356 -23.58 22.43 7.81
CA TYR A 356 -23.32 21.46 6.76
C TYR A 356 -22.23 21.96 5.80
N GLN A 357 -21.23 21.11 5.54
CA GLN A 357 -20.17 21.36 4.58
C GLN A 357 -20.08 20.20 3.60
N ASP A 358 -20.09 20.52 2.30
CA ASP A 358 -19.88 19.52 1.26
C ASP A 358 -18.49 18.93 1.34
N THR A 359 -18.40 17.64 1.01
CA THR A 359 -17.11 16.97 0.86
C THR A 359 -16.45 17.51 -0.40
N LYS A 360 -15.26 18.10 -0.27
CA LYS A 360 -14.53 18.61 -1.43
C LYS A 360 -14.15 17.45 -2.36
N PRO A 361 -14.31 17.60 -3.70
CA PRO A 361 -13.81 16.62 -4.63
C PRO A 361 -12.27 16.53 -4.56
N PRO A 362 -11.67 15.38 -4.90
CA PRO A 362 -10.22 15.26 -4.99
C PRO A 362 -9.67 16.27 -6.00
N ARG A 363 -8.47 16.82 -5.74
CA ARG A 363 -7.86 17.85 -6.59
C ARG A 363 -7.62 17.36 -8.02
N ILE A 364 -7.29 16.08 -8.17
CA ILE A 364 -7.13 15.37 -9.44
C ILE A 364 -7.86 14.04 -9.27
N GLY A 365 -8.78 13.68 -10.15
CA GLY A 365 -9.53 12.41 -10.05
C GLY A 365 -10.22 12.05 -11.35
N PHE A 366 -10.71 10.80 -11.43
CA PHE A 366 -11.44 10.35 -12.62
C PHE A 366 -12.84 10.99 -12.70
N PRO A 367 -13.41 11.15 -13.91
CA PRO A 367 -14.76 11.70 -14.09
C PRO A 367 -15.82 11.02 -13.20
N TRP A 368 -15.75 9.70 -13.07
CA TRP A 368 -16.71 8.94 -12.25
C TRP A 368 -16.58 9.24 -10.75
N GLN A 369 -15.39 9.63 -10.25
CA GLN A 369 -15.22 10.00 -8.85
C GLN A 369 -15.85 11.36 -8.56
N ILE A 370 -15.68 12.32 -9.46
CA ILE A 370 -16.27 13.65 -9.35
C ILE A 370 -17.79 13.52 -9.35
N GLU A 371 -18.32 12.72 -10.29
CA GLU A 371 -19.76 12.47 -10.38
C GLU A 371 -20.31 11.74 -9.16
N ASN A 372 -19.59 10.75 -8.63
CA ASN A 372 -20.02 10.03 -7.43
C ASN A 372 -19.99 10.94 -6.19
N ASN A 373 -18.98 11.79 -6.05
CA ASN A 373 -18.91 12.78 -4.97
C ASN A 373 -20.05 13.80 -5.07
N ARG A 374 -20.35 14.28 -6.29
CA ARG A 374 -21.51 15.14 -6.56
C ARG A 374 -22.82 14.48 -6.11
N LYS A 375 -23.07 13.22 -6.52
CA LYS A 375 -24.26 12.46 -6.10
C LYS A 375 -24.32 12.24 -4.59
N PHE A 376 -23.19 11.94 -3.95
CA PHE A 376 -23.11 11.77 -2.51
C PHE A 376 -23.43 13.07 -1.76
N ASN A 377 -22.85 14.20 -2.17
CA ASN A 377 -23.17 15.51 -1.60
C ASN A 377 -24.65 15.87 -1.83
N GLN A 378 -25.21 15.63 -3.02
CA GLN A 378 -26.64 15.81 -3.27
C GLN A 378 -27.52 14.98 -2.31
N GLN A 379 -27.19 13.70 -2.09
CA GLN A 379 -27.90 12.84 -1.13
C GLN A 379 -27.79 13.37 0.30
N LYS A 380 -26.61 13.85 0.71
CA LYS A 380 -26.40 14.46 2.02
C LYS A 380 -27.20 15.75 2.19
N ARG A 381 -27.22 16.63 1.19
CA ARG A 381 -28.05 17.84 1.19
C ARG A 381 -29.53 17.49 1.31
N LYS A 382 -30.02 16.47 0.58
CA LYS A 382 -31.39 15.95 0.75
C LYS A 382 -31.67 15.47 2.17
N GLN A 383 -30.73 14.76 2.80
CA GLN A 383 -30.86 14.33 4.21
C GLN A 383 -30.95 15.53 5.17
N VAL A 384 -30.14 16.56 4.96
CA VAL A 384 -30.18 17.79 5.75
C VAL A 384 -31.53 18.49 5.59
N VAL A 385 -32.00 18.69 4.35
CA VAL A 385 -33.32 19.29 4.07
C VAL A 385 -34.45 18.49 4.73
N ASN A 386 -34.44 17.16 4.61
CA ASN A 386 -35.47 16.32 5.23
C ASN A 386 -35.45 16.43 6.76
N THR A 387 -34.27 16.57 7.37
CA THR A 387 -34.13 16.77 8.82
C THR A 387 -34.66 18.15 9.23
N VAL A 388 -34.36 19.18 8.44
CA VAL A 388 -34.88 20.54 8.63
C VAL A 388 -36.41 20.56 8.53
N LEU A 389 -36.99 19.99 7.47
CA LEU A 389 -38.44 19.91 7.30
C LEU A 389 -39.11 19.11 8.44
N ALA A 390 -38.52 18.01 8.89
CA ALA A 390 -39.03 17.24 10.01
C ALA A 390 -38.96 17.98 11.36
N SER A 391 -38.04 18.94 11.49
CA SER A 391 -37.91 19.76 12.70
C SER A 391 -38.89 20.93 12.77
N ILE A 392 -39.49 21.30 11.64
CA ILE A 392 -40.56 22.31 11.58
C ILE A 392 -41.87 21.61 11.93
N ARG A 393 -42.30 21.71 13.20
CA ARG A 393 -43.64 21.29 13.60
C ARG A 393 -44.64 22.36 13.20
N LEU A 394 -45.57 22.00 12.32
CA LEU A 394 -46.80 22.75 12.08
C LEU A 394 -47.82 22.22 13.09
N ASP A 395 -48.05 22.97 14.16
CA ASP A 395 -49.18 22.75 15.08
C ASP A 395 -50.44 23.44 14.53
#